data_AF-T2IL68-F1
#
_entry.id   AF-T2IL68-F1
#
_cell.length_a   1.000
_cell.length_b   1.000
_cell.length_c   1.000
_cell.angle_alpha   90.00
_cell.angle_beta   90.00
_cell.angle_gamma   90.00
#
_symmetry.space_group_name_H-M   'P 1'
#
loop_
_entity.id
_entity.type
_entity.pdbx_description
1 polymer ?
#
loop_
_entity_poly.entity_id
_entity_poly.type
_entity_poly.pdbx_seq_one_letter_code
_entity_poly.pdbx_strand_id
1 'polypeptide(L)'
;MNEKMDLSDFSMLDLFSLEVETQGEVLNDHLLTLENQLQDSPDAQGSLSLLEALMRASHSIKRAARIVQIEPAVKIAHVMEDCFMAAMERTITITPNHIDFLLQGVDFLQSIGTVEQDEFNIWLSQQEANAEKIVEGIASIIHSNQTDTPQPVTIASPDPPPVSLVKIAKLPLIFCPKHH
;
A
#
# COMPACT_ATOMS: atom_id res chain seq x y z
N MET A 1 0.42 31.11 33.14
CA MET A 1 -0.74 31.13 32.22
C MET A 1 -0.85 29.75 31.61
N ASN A 2 -2.01 29.12 31.68
CA ASN A 2 -2.28 27.86 30.98
C ASN A 2 -3.18 28.24 29.80
N GLU A 3 -2.55 28.67 28.72
CA GLU A 3 -3.24 29.01 27.48
C GLU A 3 -3.69 27.69 26.86
N LYS A 4 -4.94 27.32 27.13
CA LYS A 4 -5.60 26.24 26.40
C LYS A 4 -5.77 26.77 24.98
N MET A 5 -4.87 26.35 24.09
CA MET A 5 -4.95 26.60 22.67
C MET A 5 -6.34 26.17 22.18
N ASP A 6 -7.16 27.14 21.76
CA ASP A 6 -8.53 26.90 21.33
C ASP A 6 -8.51 26.38 19.89
N LEU A 7 -8.86 25.10 19.72
CA LEU A 7 -8.88 24.45 18.40
C LEU A 7 -9.93 25.06 17.46
N SER A 8 -10.86 25.88 17.97
CA SER A 8 -11.85 26.57 17.14
C SER A 8 -11.33 27.79 16.40
N ASP A 9 -10.16 28.32 16.79
CA ASP A 9 -9.49 29.43 16.11
C ASP A 9 -8.64 28.97 14.90
N PHE A 10 -8.39 27.65 14.78
CA PHE A 10 -7.63 27.08 13.68
C PHE A 10 -8.49 26.95 12.44
N SER A 11 -7.95 27.33 11.28
CA SER A 11 -8.55 26.95 10.01
C SER A 11 -8.45 25.44 9.81
N MET A 12 -9.28 24.89 8.92
CA MET A 12 -9.17 23.49 8.53
C MET A 12 -7.77 23.15 7.98
N LEU A 13 -7.15 24.11 7.29
CA LEU A 13 -5.79 23.94 6.78
C LEU A 13 -4.79 23.84 7.93
N ASP A 14 -4.89 24.68 8.96
CA ASP A 14 -3.97 24.63 10.10
C ASP A 14 -4.09 23.32 10.90
N LEU A 15 -5.31 22.81 11.06
CA LEU A 15 -5.54 21.50 11.69
C LEU A 15 -4.89 20.38 10.88
N PHE A 16 -4.94 20.46 9.56
CA PHE A 16 -4.25 19.52 8.69
C PHE A 16 -2.73 19.68 8.75
N SER A 17 -2.22 20.91 8.79
CA SER A 17 -0.79 21.21 8.94
C SER A 17 -0.21 20.59 10.20
N LEU A 18 -0.91 20.69 11.35
CA LEU A 18 -0.48 20.06 12.60
C LEU A 18 -0.43 18.52 12.52
N GLU A 19 -1.41 17.91 11.87
CA GLU A 19 -1.41 16.45 11.66
C GLU A 19 -0.24 16.04 10.77
N VAL A 20 -0.01 16.76 9.67
CA VAL A 20 1.08 16.48 8.73
C VAL A 20 2.45 16.69 9.38
N GLU A 21 2.62 17.70 10.23
CA GLU A 21 3.85 17.93 10.99
C GLU A 21 4.15 16.69 11.86
N THR A 22 3.16 16.30 12.68
CA THR A 22 3.31 15.17 13.61
C THR A 22 3.55 13.84 12.90
N GLN A 23 2.73 13.52 11.90
CA GLN A 23 2.82 12.23 11.21
C GLN A 23 3.95 12.21 10.17
N GLY A 24 4.30 13.37 9.60
CA GLY A 24 5.41 13.53 8.67
C GLY A 24 6.75 13.26 9.34
N GLU A 25 6.95 13.71 10.58
CA GLU A 25 8.13 13.35 11.37
C GLU A 25 8.26 11.84 11.56
N VAL A 26 7.16 11.17 11.97
CA VAL A 26 7.14 9.71 12.13
C VAL A 26 7.47 9.00 10.81
N LEU A 27 6.91 9.46 9.69
CA LEU A 27 7.19 8.89 8.38
C LEU A 27 8.67 9.07 8.02
N ASN A 28 9.21 10.27 8.17
CA ASN A 28 10.60 10.57 7.80
C ASN A 28 11.59 9.75 8.64
N ASP A 29 11.46 9.78 9.97
CA ASP A 29 12.35 9.07 10.87
C ASP A 29 12.38 7.56 10.61
N HIS A 30 11.22 6.96 10.38
CA HIS A 30 11.12 5.52 10.13
C HIS A 30 11.54 5.13 8.71
N LEU A 31 11.33 5.98 7.70
CA LEU A 31 11.86 5.75 6.35
C LEU A 31 13.38 5.83 6.33
N LEU A 32 13.99 6.81 7.01
CA LEU A 32 15.44 6.91 7.15
C LEU A 32 16.01 5.74 7.95
N THR A 33 15.31 5.31 9.01
CA THR A 33 15.71 4.09 9.74
C THR A 33 15.70 2.86 8.83
N LEU A 34 14.65 2.71 8.01
CA LEU A 34 14.53 1.60 7.07
C LEU A 34 15.62 1.66 5.99
N GLU A 35 15.90 2.85 5.45
CA GLU A 35 16.97 3.04 4.47
C GLU A 35 18.33 2.58 5.01
N ASN A 36 18.69 3.03 6.21
CA ASN A 36 19.95 2.64 6.85
C ASN A 36 20.03 1.11 7.03
N GLN A 37 18.93 0.46 7.45
CA GLN A 37 18.87 -1.00 7.57
C GLN A 37 19.09 -1.72 6.23
N LEU A 38 18.53 -1.18 5.14
CA LEU A 38 18.68 -1.72 3.79
C LEU A 38 20.10 -1.51 3.24
N GLN A 39 20.76 -0.42 3.60
CA GLN A 39 22.16 -0.16 3.24
C GLN A 39 23.12 -1.13 3.94
N ASP A 40 22.88 -1.41 5.23
CA ASP A 40 23.68 -2.36 6.01
C ASP A 40 23.46 -3.81 5.56
N SER A 41 22.22 -4.15 5.17
CA SER A 41 21.84 -5.49 4.75
C SER A 41 20.78 -5.42 3.65
N PRO A 42 21.14 -5.63 2.37
CA PRO A 42 20.19 -5.53 1.24
C PRO A 42 18.99 -6.47 1.31
N ASP A 43 19.10 -7.58 2.03
CA ASP A 43 18.01 -8.54 2.26
C ASP A 43 17.12 -8.19 3.46
N ALA A 44 17.39 -7.08 4.16
CA ALA A 44 16.54 -6.60 5.25
C ALA A 44 15.17 -6.20 4.68
N GLN A 45 14.11 -6.41 5.47
CA GLN A 45 12.74 -6.14 5.01
C GLN A 45 11.98 -5.21 5.97
N GLY A 46 12.70 -4.50 6.84
CA GLY A 46 12.13 -3.75 7.95
C GLY A 46 11.52 -4.66 9.04
N SER A 47 11.54 -4.19 10.28
CA SER A 47 10.79 -4.83 11.35
C SER A 47 9.28 -4.58 11.18
N LEU A 48 8.45 -5.54 11.60
CA LEU A 48 6.99 -5.40 11.48
C LEU A 48 6.48 -4.15 12.22
N SER A 49 7.03 -3.86 13.40
CA SER A 49 6.68 -2.68 14.19
C SER A 49 7.01 -1.35 13.49
N LEU A 50 8.12 -1.31 12.73
CA LEU A 50 8.51 -0.13 11.96
C LEU A 50 7.53 0.09 10.81
N LEU A 51 7.19 -0.96 10.06
CA LEU A 51 6.23 -0.88 8.97
C LEU A 51 4.81 -0.53 9.46
N GLU A 52 4.40 -1.06 10.61
CA GLU A 52 3.13 -0.70 11.25
C GLU A 52 3.05 0.78 11.63
N ALA A 53 4.15 1.36 12.11
CA ALA A 53 4.21 2.78 12.44
C ALA A 53 4.09 3.65 11.19
N LEU A 54 4.80 3.30 10.11
CA LEU A 54 4.69 3.95 8.80
C LEU A 54 3.26 3.90 8.24
N MET A 55 2.65 2.71 8.20
CA MET A 55 1.28 2.52 7.73
C MET A 55 0.27 3.35 8.55
N ARG A 56 0.39 3.36 9.88
CA ARG A 56 -0.51 4.13 10.75
C ARG A 56 -0.38 5.64 10.52
N ALA A 57 0.84 6.15 10.37
CA ALA A 57 1.09 7.55 10.09
C ALA A 57 0.46 7.97 8.76
N SER A 58 0.70 7.22 7.68
CA SER A 58 0.07 7.45 6.37
C SER A 58 -1.47 7.40 6.45
N HIS A 59 -2.02 6.41 7.14
CA HIS A 59 -3.46 6.29 7.32
C HIS A 59 -4.07 7.47 8.09
N SER A 60 -3.36 8.00 9.09
CA SER A 60 -3.82 9.17 9.85
C SER A 60 -3.86 10.43 8.98
N ILE A 61 -2.79 10.68 8.22
CA ILE A 61 -2.74 11.77 7.23
C ILE A 61 -3.87 11.63 6.20
N LYS A 62 -4.11 10.42 5.68
CA LYS A 62 -5.18 10.14 4.71
C LYS A 62 -6.55 10.57 5.24
N ARG A 63 -6.86 10.25 6.49
CA ARG A 63 -8.14 10.63 7.11
C ARG A 63 -8.25 12.14 7.27
N ALA A 64 -7.20 12.79 7.75
CA ALA A 64 -7.19 14.25 7.91
C ALA A 64 -7.34 14.96 6.56
N ALA A 65 -6.58 14.53 5.53
CA ALA A 65 -6.65 15.07 4.17
C ALA A 65 -8.04 14.95 3.56
N ARG A 66 -8.78 13.85 3.84
CA ARG A 66 -10.17 13.67 3.39
C ARG A 66 -11.14 14.65 4.04
N ILE A 67 -10.94 14.97 5.32
CA ILE A 67 -11.79 15.93 6.05
C ILE A 67 -11.62 17.32 5.44
N VAL A 68 -10.39 17.71 5.12
CA VAL A 68 -10.05 19.03 4.58
C VAL A 68 -10.06 19.10 3.05
N GLN A 69 -10.41 17.99 2.39
CA GLN A 69 -10.60 17.87 0.93
C GLN A 69 -9.36 18.21 0.09
N ILE A 70 -8.16 17.89 0.60
CA ILE A 70 -6.91 18.07 -0.16
C ILE A 70 -6.61 16.77 -0.92
N GLU A 71 -7.23 16.65 -2.09
CA GLU A 71 -7.23 15.41 -2.89
C GLU A 71 -5.82 14.87 -3.23
N PRO A 72 -4.83 15.71 -3.62
CA PRO A 72 -3.46 15.21 -3.82
C PRO A 72 -2.86 14.52 -2.60
N ALA A 73 -3.08 15.07 -1.40
CA ALA A 73 -2.60 14.49 -0.14
C ALA A 73 -3.32 13.16 0.18
N VAL A 74 -4.63 13.07 -0.08
CA VAL A 74 -5.39 11.82 0.08
C VAL A 74 -4.78 10.72 -0.79
N LYS A 75 -4.49 11.01 -2.06
CA LYS A 75 -3.93 10.04 -3.00
C LYS A 75 -2.54 9.56 -2.59
N ILE A 76 -1.64 10.47 -2.23
CA ILE A 76 -0.28 10.13 -1.79
C ILE A 76 -0.33 9.27 -0.51
N ALA A 77 -1.05 9.73 0.51
CA ALA A 77 -1.16 9.00 1.78
C ALA A 77 -1.79 7.61 1.60
N HIS A 78 -2.72 7.47 0.65
CA HIS A 78 -3.33 6.18 0.31
C HIS A 78 -2.32 5.20 -0.31
N VAL A 79 -1.57 5.60 -1.33
CA VAL A 79 -0.59 4.69 -1.94
C VAL A 79 0.57 4.35 -1.01
N MET A 80 0.94 5.26 -0.10
CA MET A 80 1.90 4.96 0.97
C MET A 80 1.36 3.90 1.94
N GLU A 81 0.13 4.05 2.41
CA GLU A 81 -0.52 3.08 3.29
C GLU A 81 -0.59 1.69 2.65
N ASP A 82 -1.01 1.61 1.38
CA ASP A 82 -1.08 0.35 0.63
C ASP A 82 0.32 -0.28 0.45
N CYS A 83 1.34 0.54 0.17
CA CYS A 83 2.73 0.08 0.07
C CYS A 83 3.20 -0.55 1.39
N PHE A 84 3.01 0.14 2.51
CA PHE A 84 3.44 -0.37 3.81
C PHE A 84 2.65 -1.61 4.24
N MET A 85 1.36 -1.66 3.95
CA MET A 85 0.54 -2.86 4.17
C MET A 85 1.07 -4.05 3.36
N ALA A 86 1.35 -3.86 2.06
CA ALA A 86 1.92 -4.91 1.22
C ALA A 86 3.31 -5.39 1.72
N ALA A 87 4.14 -4.47 2.22
CA ALA A 87 5.43 -4.80 2.81
C ALA A 87 5.29 -5.62 4.10
N MET A 88 4.29 -5.30 4.95
CA MET A 88 3.97 -6.08 6.15
C MET A 88 3.48 -7.49 5.81
N GLU A 89 2.66 -7.62 4.75
CA GLU A 89 2.15 -8.89 4.24
C GLU A 89 3.21 -9.70 3.47
N ARG A 90 4.42 -9.15 3.29
CA ARG A 90 5.53 -9.76 2.53
C ARG A 90 5.17 -10.04 1.07
N THR A 91 4.23 -9.28 0.51
CA THR A 91 3.86 -9.36 -0.93
C THR A 91 4.75 -8.49 -1.80
N ILE A 92 5.46 -7.53 -1.19
CA ILE A 92 6.51 -6.71 -1.81
C ILE A 92 7.77 -6.68 -0.95
N THR A 93 8.88 -6.28 -1.57
CA THR A 93 10.13 -5.94 -0.87
C THR A 93 10.48 -4.48 -1.16
N ILE A 94 10.63 -3.69 -0.10
CA ILE A 94 11.05 -2.28 -0.21
C ILE A 94 12.56 -2.27 -0.43
N THR A 95 13.01 -1.50 -1.43
CA THR A 95 14.42 -1.32 -1.77
C THR A 95 14.83 0.13 -1.49
N PRO A 96 16.13 0.46 -1.41
CA PRO A 96 16.58 1.84 -1.24
C PRO A 96 15.97 2.79 -2.29
N ASN A 97 15.92 2.40 -3.56
CA ASN A 97 15.29 3.21 -4.63
C ASN A 97 13.79 3.46 -4.40
N HIS A 98 13.10 2.56 -3.69
CA HIS A 98 11.69 2.76 -3.32
C HIS A 98 11.54 3.80 -2.20
N ILE A 99 12.53 3.89 -1.29
CA ILE A 99 12.53 4.87 -0.21
C ILE A 99 12.53 6.30 -0.75
N ASP A 100 13.28 6.58 -1.83
CA ASP A 100 13.30 7.89 -2.47
C ASP A 100 11.91 8.38 -2.90
N PHE A 101 11.08 7.49 -3.45
CA PHE A 101 9.70 7.84 -3.83
C PHE A 101 8.81 8.08 -2.61
N LEU A 102 9.01 7.30 -1.54
CA LEU A 102 8.27 7.46 -0.29
C LEU A 102 8.64 8.78 0.41
N LEU A 103 9.93 9.14 0.45
CA LEU A 103 10.40 10.41 0.99
C LEU A 103 9.89 11.61 0.19
N GLN A 104 9.87 11.54 -1.15
CA GLN A 104 9.22 12.57 -1.97
C GLN A 104 7.73 12.76 -1.61
N GLY A 105 7.03 11.66 -1.26
CA GLY A 105 5.66 11.72 -0.75
C GLY A 105 5.57 12.44 0.59
N VAL A 106 6.49 12.16 1.52
CA VAL A 106 6.58 12.88 2.81
C VAL A 106 6.85 14.36 2.61
N ASP A 107 7.82 14.71 1.76
CA ASP A 107 8.19 16.09 1.46
C ASP A 107 6.99 16.86 0.87
N PHE A 108 6.25 16.23 -0.05
CA PHE A 108 5.02 16.81 -0.59
C PHE A 108 4.00 17.07 0.52
N LEU A 109 3.74 16.08 1.37
CA LEU A 109 2.78 16.21 2.46
C LEU A 109 3.19 17.37 3.37
N GLN A 110 4.44 17.38 3.84
CA GLN A 110 4.98 18.43 4.71
C GLN A 110 4.94 19.82 4.07
N SER A 111 5.17 19.91 2.76
CA SER A 111 5.11 21.19 2.06
C SER A 111 3.75 21.87 2.18
N ILE A 112 2.64 21.11 2.23
CA ILE A 112 1.29 21.64 2.45
C ILE A 112 1.22 22.43 3.77
N GLY A 113 1.87 21.92 4.82
CA GLY A 113 1.88 22.54 6.14
C GLY A 113 2.62 23.88 6.20
N THR A 114 3.36 24.23 5.14
CA THR A 114 4.17 25.45 5.05
C THR A 114 3.57 26.52 4.14
N VAL A 115 2.47 26.24 3.45
CA VAL A 115 1.84 27.17 2.52
C VAL A 115 0.86 28.07 3.27
N GLU A 116 0.92 29.38 3.01
CA GLU A 116 -0.05 30.32 3.55
C GLU A 116 -1.45 30.08 2.98
N GLN A 117 -2.48 30.26 3.81
CA GLN A 117 -3.86 29.96 3.46
C GLN A 117 -4.34 30.70 2.19
N ASP A 118 -3.90 31.94 2.00
CA ASP A 118 -4.29 32.78 0.87
C ASP A 118 -3.68 32.30 -0.47
N GLU A 119 -2.53 31.62 -0.42
CA GLU A 119 -1.82 31.13 -1.60
C GLU A 119 -2.10 29.65 -1.89
N PHE A 120 -2.72 28.94 -0.93
CA PHE A 120 -2.88 27.49 -0.95
C PHE A 120 -3.50 26.94 -2.24
N ASN A 121 -4.60 27.53 -2.71
CA ASN A 121 -5.28 27.04 -3.91
C ASN A 121 -4.43 27.20 -5.18
N ILE A 122 -3.67 28.30 -5.27
CA ILE A 122 -2.77 28.54 -6.41
C ILE A 122 -1.63 27.54 -6.36
N TRP A 123 -1.00 27.39 -5.19
CA TRP A 123 0.06 26.41 -4.97
C TRP A 123 -0.41 24.99 -5.31
N LEU A 124 -1.58 24.57 -4.81
CA LEU A 124 -2.11 23.22 -5.02
C LEU A 124 -2.31 22.92 -6.51
N SER A 125 -2.85 23.88 -7.27
CA SER A 125 -3.04 23.75 -8.72
C SER A 125 -1.72 23.57 -9.49
N GLN A 126 -0.63 24.18 -9.02
CA GLN A 126 0.70 24.03 -9.62
C GLN A 126 1.34 22.69 -9.29
N GLN A 127 0.93 22.07 -8.18
CA GLN A 127 1.50 20.83 -7.67
C GLN A 127 0.78 19.57 -8.15
N GLU A 128 -0.36 19.67 -8.84
CA GLU A 128 -1.14 18.51 -9.31
C GLU A 128 -0.29 17.51 -10.10
N ALA A 129 0.46 17.98 -11.10
CA ALA A 129 1.30 17.12 -11.93
C ALA A 129 2.48 16.51 -11.15
N ASN A 130 2.95 17.17 -10.09
CA ASN A 130 3.99 16.63 -9.21
C ASN A 130 3.41 15.53 -8.32
N ALA A 131 2.25 15.78 -7.72
CA ALA A 131 1.54 14.80 -6.91
C ALA A 131 1.22 13.52 -7.69
N GLU A 132 0.76 13.65 -8.94
CA GLU A 132 0.50 12.50 -9.80
C GLU A 132 1.75 11.64 -10.04
N LYS A 133 2.89 12.26 -10.32
CA LYS A 133 4.18 11.54 -10.47
C LYS A 133 4.59 10.81 -9.20
N ILE A 134 4.42 11.43 -8.04
CA ILE A 134 4.71 10.81 -6.75
C ILE A 134 3.80 9.60 -6.54
N VAL A 135 2.50 9.76 -6.79
CA VAL A 135 1.50 8.68 -6.68
C VAL A 135 1.87 7.51 -7.60
N GLU A 136 2.21 7.79 -8.86
CA GLU A 136 2.65 6.76 -9.82
C GLU A 136 3.93 6.06 -9.36
N GLY A 137 4.91 6.82 -8.88
CA GLY A 137 6.18 6.30 -8.36
C GLY A 137 5.97 5.32 -7.21
N ILE A 138 5.18 5.71 -6.20
CA ILE A 138 4.88 4.85 -5.05
C ILE A 138 4.00 3.66 -5.46
N ALA A 139 2.97 3.88 -6.29
CA ALA A 139 2.11 2.80 -6.77
C ALA A 139 2.90 1.75 -7.59
N SER A 140 3.94 2.16 -8.31
CA SER A 140 4.78 1.24 -9.09
C SER A 140 5.49 0.21 -8.21
N ILE A 141 5.76 0.53 -6.93
CA ILE A 141 6.38 -0.40 -5.96
C ILE A 141 5.51 -1.65 -5.78
N ILE A 142 4.19 -1.47 -5.69
CA ILE A 142 3.22 -2.56 -5.48
C ILE A 142 3.08 -3.42 -6.75
N HIS A 143 3.11 -2.78 -7.92
CA HIS A 143 2.89 -3.45 -9.20
C HIS A 143 4.16 -4.11 -9.79
N SER A 144 5.36 -3.69 -9.39
CA SER A 144 6.62 -4.20 -9.96
C SER A 144 6.86 -5.68 -9.69
N ASN A 145 6.29 -6.24 -8.61
CA ASN A 145 6.32 -7.68 -8.32
C ASN A 145 5.45 -8.54 -9.26
N GLN A 146 4.68 -7.94 -10.18
CA GLN A 146 3.93 -8.69 -11.20
C GLN A 146 4.73 -8.95 -12.48
N THR A 147 5.94 -8.39 -12.62
CA THR A 147 6.77 -8.57 -13.84
C THR A 147 7.76 -9.73 -13.79
N ASP A 148 7.83 -10.47 -12.68
CA ASP A 148 8.56 -11.74 -12.60
C ASP A 148 7.61 -12.94 -12.41
N THR A 149 6.53 -12.94 -13.21
CA THR A 149 5.87 -14.20 -13.52
C THR A 149 6.71 -14.87 -14.61
N PRO A 150 7.28 -16.07 -14.42
CA PRO A 150 7.76 -16.85 -15.55
C PRO A 150 6.57 -16.96 -16.50
N GLN A 151 6.73 -16.46 -17.72
CA GLN A 151 5.77 -16.72 -18.80
C GLN A 151 5.38 -18.20 -18.71
N PRO A 152 4.09 -18.55 -18.77
CA PRO A 152 3.69 -19.94 -18.74
C PRO A 152 4.42 -20.64 -19.88
N VAL A 153 5.40 -21.46 -19.52
CA VAL A 153 6.02 -22.40 -20.44
C VAL A 153 4.84 -23.15 -21.02
N THR A 154 4.61 -22.98 -22.32
CA THR A 154 3.63 -23.78 -23.04
C THR A 154 4.16 -25.21 -23.01
N ILE A 155 3.82 -25.93 -21.95
CA ILE A 155 3.97 -27.37 -21.87
C ILE A 155 2.88 -27.88 -22.80
N ALA A 156 3.28 -28.25 -24.01
CA ALA A 156 2.45 -28.96 -24.97
C ALA A 156 1.72 -30.10 -24.24
N SER A 157 0.39 -30.13 -24.33
CA SER A 157 -0.43 -31.20 -23.78
C SER A 157 -0.01 -32.54 -24.41
N PRO A 158 0.24 -33.60 -23.63
CA PRO A 158 0.25 -34.93 -24.17
C PRO A 158 -1.19 -35.38 -24.43
N ASP A 159 -1.41 -35.88 -25.63
CA ASP A 159 -2.63 -36.50 -26.16
C ASP A 159 -3.21 -37.54 -25.16
N PRO A 160 -4.54 -37.60 -24.92
CA PRO A 160 -5.11 -38.61 -24.05
C PRO A 160 -5.14 -39.99 -24.74
N PRO A 161 -4.90 -41.11 -24.02
CA PRO A 161 -5.00 -42.45 -24.60
C PRO A 161 -6.48 -42.85 -24.78
N PRO A 162 -6.78 -43.80 -25.69
CA PRO A 162 -8.15 -44.21 -25.99
C PRO A 162 -8.78 -44.99 -24.84
N VAL A 163 -10.02 -44.65 -24.50
CA VAL A 163 -10.84 -45.29 -23.46
C VAL A 163 -11.26 -46.70 -23.90
N SER A 164 -10.88 -47.72 -23.13
CA SER A 164 -11.37 -49.10 -23.32
C SER A 164 -12.73 -49.31 -22.62
N LEU A 165 -13.71 -49.74 -23.41
CA LEU A 165 -15.05 -50.15 -22.97
C LEU A 165 -15.00 -51.49 -22.20
N VAL A 166 -15.32 -51.47 -20.91
CA VAL A 166 -15.56 -52.70 -20.14
C VAL A 166 -17.01 -53.15 -20.35
N LYS A 167 -17.17 -54.35 -20.91
CA LYS A 167 -18.44 -55.07 -21.12
C LYS A 167 -19.04 -55.46 -19.77
N ILE A 168 -20.25 -54.99 -19.48
CA ILE A 168 -21.01 -55.39 -18.28
C ILE A 168 -21.70 -56.73 -18.58
N ALA A 169 -21.28 -57.80 -17.91
CA ALA A 169 -21.95 -59.09 -17.94
C ALA A 169 -23.10 -59.13 -16.93
N LYS A 170 -24.26 -59.57 -17.41
CA LYS A 170 -25.55 -59.68 -16.74
C LYS A 170 -25.55 -60.88 -15.79
N LEU A 171 -25.81 -60.67 -14.49
CA LEU A 171 -26.00 -61.76 -13.51
C LEU A 171 -27.52 -61.96 -13.27
N PRO A 172 -28.04 -63.20 -13.20
CA PRO A 172 -29.48 -63.44 -13.14
C PRO A 172 -30.04 -63.38 -11.72
N LEU A 173 -31.32 -63.01 -11.66
CA LEU A 173 -32.17 -63.02 -10.47
C LEU A 173 -32.35 -64.45 -9.93
N ILE A 174 -32.10 -64.65 -8.63
CA ILE A 174 -32.53 -65.87 -7.92
C ILE A 174 -33.33 -65.49 -6.67
N PHE A 175 -34.63 -65.63 -6.85
CA PHE A 175 -35.71 -66.05 -5.96
C PHE A 175 -35.41 -66.31 -4.47
N CYS A 176 -36.21 -65.67 -3.61
CA CYS A 176 -36.46 -66.01 -2.20
C CYS A 176 -37.19 -67.37 -2.10
N PRO A 177 -37.14 -68.09 -0.95
CA PRO A 177 -38.35 -68.05 -0.12
C PRO A 177 -38.12 -68.11 1.39
N LYS A 178 -39.18 -67.70 2.08
CA LYS A 178 -39.41 -67.66 3.54
C LYS A 178 -39.28 -69.02 4.22
N HIS A 179 -39.09 -69.02 5.55
CA HIS A 179 -39.71 -69.83 6.64
C HIS A 179 -38.86 -69.52 7.90
N HIS A 180 -39.35 -69.31 9.12
CA HIS A 180 -40.64 -69.49 9.78
C HIS A 180 -40.70 -68.49 10.95
#